data_AF-A0A8B4SB11-F1
#
_entry.id   AF-A0A8B4SB11-F1
#
_cell.length_a   1.000
_cell.length_b   1.000
_cell.length_c   1.000
_cell.angle_alpha   90.00
_cell.angle_beta   90.00
_cell.angle_gamma   90.00
#
_symmetry.space_group_name_H-M   'P 1'
#
loop_
_entity.id
_entity.type
_entity.pdbx_description
1 polymer ?
#
loop_
_entity_poly.entity_id
_entity_poly.type
_entity_poly.pdbx_seq_one_letter_code
_entity_poly.pdbx_strand_id
1 'polypeptide(L)'
;MKNISTKLVPWSLALAAWGSSMAYAAQDLPGGPAVNQLNLHPPVTRIAVEQHWLHWMMLIICTVIFIAVFGVMFYSIWKHRKSQGAKAANFHESVKVEVAWTVAPFIIVILMALPATKVLVAQKDTTNADLTIKATGYQWKWGYDYLSGEGEGLGFVSTLDNAQRQMSNSGDVSKAPNDYLLRVDNPLVVPVGKKVRIITTANDVIHSFMVPAFGIKQDAIPGFVRDTWFKAEKTGDYYGQCAELCGKEHAYMPIHVKVLSAEAYSAWVAGEKKKLAAKADDPNKVWVLADLVARGEKVYAANCAACHQANGKGAGPIKPLDGSPVVLGPTADMMHAVLEGRANGAMPAWKQLSDTELAAVVTFAKNHWSNQTGQLVQPAQFVAARGGKFPEGGGSAAPAAPAADSAVPAQGAAAAASDAGPYQVFFETGKSVLDDKAQAAVKKAAEYWKAHKDGKIALSGFVDSTGNADKNAELAKERAKAVAKLLEDSGVAGDRIELRKPETITAAAGADQQARRVDITVAK
;
A
#
# COMPACT_ATOMS: atom_id res chain seq x y z
N MET A 1 41.03 -0.76 -64.97
CA MET A 1 39.89 -0.39 -64.09
C MET A 1 40.30 -0.63 -62.64
N LYS A 2 40.93 0.38 -62.05
CA LYS A 2 41.26 0.51 -60.62
C LYS A 2 40.09 1.22 -59.93
N ASN A 3 39.92 1.01 -58.62
CA ASN A 3 39.09 1.77 -57.66
C ASN A 3 37.63 1.34 -57.41
N ILE A 4 37.44 0.22 -56.68
CA ILE A 4 36.22 0.06 -55.84
C ILE A 4 36.56 -0.36 -54.39
N SER A 5 37.75 -0.90 -54.07
CA SER A 5 38.03 -1.41 -52.71
C SER A 5 38.52 -0.37 -51.69
N THR A 6 38.70 0.91 -52.04
CA THR A 6 39.27 1.94 -51.14
C THR A 6 38.26 2.91 -50.53
N LYS A 7 36.94 2.72 -50.74
CA LYS A 7 35.92 3.66 -50.23
C LYS A 7 35.01 3.14 -49.10
N LEU A 8 35.20 1.91 -48.61
CA LEU A 8 34.38 1.36 -47.52
C LEU A 8 35.09 1.29 -46.16
N VAL A 9 36.34 1.73 -46.08
CA VAL A 9 37.13 1.69 -44.83
C VAL A 9 36.92 2.89 -43.87
N PRO A 10 36.38 4.09 -44.24
CA PRO A 10 36.26 5.16 -43.26
C PRO A 10 34.94 5.14 -42.46
N TRP A 11 33.96 4.30 -42.82
CA TRP A 11 32.65 4.29 -42.11
C TRP A 11 32.65 3.42 -40.87
N SER A 12 33.44 2.34 -40.84
CA SER A 12 33.59 1.48 -39.65
C SER A 12 34.40 2.15 -38.53
N LEU A 13 35.31 3.09 -38.87
CA LEU A 13 36.06 3.87 -37.88
C LEU A 13 35.28 5.11 -37.38
N ALA A 14 34.40 5.70 -38.20
CA ALA A 14 33.55 6.81 -37.79
C ALA A 14 32.42 6.38 -36.83
N LEU A 15 31.86 5.17 -37.01
CA LEU A 15 30.89 4.59 -36.06
C LEU A 15 31.53 4.16 -34.73
N ALA A 16 32.81 3.78 -34.72
CA ALA A 16 33.55 3.49 -33.49
C ALA A 16 33.94 4.77 -32.71
N ALA A 17 34.10 5.90 -33.40
CA ALA A 17 34.49 7.17 -32.79
C ALA A 17 33.31 7.97 -32.19
N TRP A 18 32.05 7.63 -32.50
CA TRP A 18 30.87 8.25 -31.88
C TRP A 18 30.34 7.52 -30.64
N GLY A 19 30.93 6.38 -30.26
CA GLY A 19 30.56 5.65 -29.05
C GLY A 19 31.40 5.97 -27.80
N SER A 20 32.41 6.85 -27.91
CA SER A 20 33.46 7.00 -26.86
C SER A 20 33.45 8.35 -26.14
N SER A 21 32.52 9.25 -26.42
CA SER A 21 32.37 10.51 -25.70
C SER A 21 31.15 10.48 -24.78
N MET A 22 31.44 10.46 -23.47
CA MET A 22 30.51 10.52 -22.32
C MET A 22 30.01 9.19 -21.75
N ALA A 23 30.91 8.20 -21.58
CA ALA A 23 30.74 7.24 -20.50
C ALA A 23 31.15 7.93 -19.19
N TYR A 24 30.22 8.59 -18.49
CA TYR A 24 30.33 8.59 -17.03
C TYR A 24 30.38 7.11 -16.66
N ALA A 25 31.48 6.67 -16.05
CA ALA A 25 31.65 5.29 -15.62
C ALA A 25 30.66 5.03 -14.47
N ALA A 26 29.39 4.80 -14.81
CA ALA A 26 28.42 4.29 -13.88
C ALA A 26 28.96 2.93 -13.42
N GLN A 27 29.21 2.80 -12.12
CA GLN A 27 29.68 1.55 -11.54
C GLN A 27 28.48 0.80 -10.99
N ASP A 28 28.56 -0.53 -11.03
CA ASP A 28 27.53 -1.38 -10.43
C ASP A 28 27.37 -1.06 -8.95
N LEU A 29 26.12 -1.08 -8.46
CA LEU A 29 25.82 -0.99 -7.05
C LEU A 29 25.75 -2.40 -6.46
N PRO A 30 26.70 -2.83 -5.60
CA PRO A 30 26.62 -4.13 -4.95
C PRO A 30 25.30 -4.29 -4.18
N GLY A 31 24.58 -5.39 -4.41
CA GLY A 31 23.26 -5.65 -3.82
C GLY A 31 22.12 -4.77 -4.36
N GLY A 32 22.41 -3.89 -5.32
CA GLY A 32 21.44 -3.07 -6.05
C GLY A 32 21.42 -3.40 -7.56
N PRO A 33 20.83 -2.53 -8.39
CA PRO A 33 20.86 -2.69 -9.84
C PRO A 33 22.28 -2.49 -10.39
N ALA A 34 22.68 -3.32 -11.36
CA ALA A 34 23.91 -3.14 -12.13
C ALA A 34 23.66 -2.32 -13.41
N VAL A 35 24.69 -1.65 -13.90
CA VAL A 35 24.58 -0.72 -15.03
C VAL A 35 24.36 -1.52 -16.32
N ASN A 36 23.34 -1.14 -17.09
CA ASN A 36 22.93 -1.84 -18.32
C ASN A 36 22.63 -3.34 -18.11
N GLN A 37 22.22 -3.72 -16.90
CA GLN A 37 21.84 -5.09 -16.61
C GLN A 37 20.57 -5.49 -17.37
N LEU A 38 20.63 -6.60 -18.11
CA LEU A 38 19.50 -7.14 -18.89
C LEU A 38 18.74 -8.26 -18.16
N ASN A 39 19.36 -8.88 -17.15
CA ASN A 39 18.80 -10.00 -16.41
C ASN A 39 18.30 -9.56 -15.03
N LEU A 40 17.60 -10.45 -14.32
CA LEU A 40 17.23 -10.29 -12.92
C LEU A 40 18.46 -10.01 -12.02
N HIS A 41 18.24 -9.31 -10.90
CA HIS A 41 19.28 -8.95 -9.92
C HIS A 41 20.04 -10.17 -9.40
N PRO A 42 21.35 -10.09 -9.13
CA PRO A 42 22.07 -11.22 -8.54
C PRO A 42 21.40 -11.73 -7.26
N PRO A 43 21.02 -13.03 -7.18
CA PRO A 43 20.26 -13.55 -6.07
C PRO A 43 21.15 -13.76 -4.84
N VAL A 44 20.62 -13.47 -3.66
CA VAL A 44 21.31 -13.71 -2.36
C VAL A 44 20.50 -14.52 -1.36
N THR A 45 19.38 -15.07 -1.81
CA THR A 45 18.55 -16.01 -1.05
C THR A 45 18.29 -17.25 -1.90
N ARG A 46 18.02 -18.38 -1.23
CA ARG A 46 17.66 -19.62 -1.94
C ARG A 46 16.43 -19.46 -2.83
N ILE A 47 15.41 -18.72 -2.39
CA ILE A 47 14.19 -18.47 -3.17
C ILE A 47 14.51 -17.65 -4.44
N ALA A 48 15.34 -16.61 -4.34
CA ALA A 48 15.75 -15.83 -5.51
C ALA A 48 16.53 -16.67 -6.52
N VAL A 49 17.40 -17.58 -6.07
CA VAL A 49 18.11 -18.53 -6.96
C VAL A 49 17.12 -19.42 -7.74
N GLU A 50 16.10 -19.94 -7.07
CA GLU A 50 15.06 -20.77 -7.70
C GLU A 50 14.19 -19.95 -8.68
N GLN A 51 13.86 -18.70 -8.34
CA GLN A 51 13.16 -17.79 -9.26
C GLN A 51 13.99 -17.50 -10.53
N HIS A 52 15.30 -17.32 -10.40
CA HIS A 52 16.20 -17.17 -11.54
C HIS A 52 16.23 -18.40 -12.43
N TRP A 53 16.30 -19.58 -11.83
CA TRP A 53 16.28 -20.84 -12.58
C TRP A 53 14.95 -21.02 -13.33
N LEU A 54 13.81 -20.76 -12.67
CA LEU A 54 12.49 -20.77 -13.30
C LEU A 54 12.40 -19.76 -14.45
N HIS A 55 12.92 -18.54 -14.26
CA HIS A 55 12.94 -17.51 -15.29
C HIS A 55 13.69 -18.00 -16.55
N TRP A 56 14.90 -18.55 -16.40
CA TRP A 56 15.67 -19.07 -17.52
C TRP A 56 15.02 -20.29 -18.19
N MET A 57 14.47 -21.21 -17.40
CA MET A 57 13.71 -22.35 -17.93
C MET A 57 12.55 -21.87 -18.81
N MET A 58 11.75 -20.92 -18.31
CA MET A 58 10.63 -20.35 -19.06
C MET A 58 11.12 -19.60 -20.31
N LEU A 59 12.17 -18.78 -20.19
CA LEU A 59 12.72 -18.02 -21.30
C LEU A 59 13.22 -18.94 -22.42
N ILE A 60 13.90 -20.05 -22.09
CA ILE A 60 14.36 -21.05 -23.06
C ILE A 60 13.16 -21.70 -23.77
N ILE A 61 12.13 -22.13 -23.04
CA ILE A 61 10.92 -22.73 -23.62
C ILE A 61 10.24 -21.72 -24.56
N CYS A 62 10.01 -20.49 -24.12
CA CYS A 62 9.44 -19.41 -24.93
C CYS A 62 10.30 -19.14 -26.18
N THR A 63 11.63 -19.14 -26.06
CA THR A 63 12.54 -18.92 -27.19
C THR A 63 12.44 -20.04 -28.23
N VAL A 64 12.36 -21.31 -27.80
CA VAL A 64 12.19 -22.45 -28.70
C VAL A 64 10.84 -22.36 -29.44
N ILE A 65 9.76 -22.06 -28.71
CA ILE A 65 8.43 -21.86 -29.32
C ILE A 65 8.44 -20.69 -30.30
N PHE A 66 9.07 -19.57 -29.92
CA PHE A 66 9.22 -18.40 -30.77
C PHE A 66 9.93 -18.76 -32.08
N ILE A 67 11.08 -19.44 -32.01
CA ILE A 67 11.83 -19.85 -33.20
C ILE A 67 11.00 -20.82 -34.06
N ALA A 68 10.25 -21.75 -33.45
CA ALA A 68 9.40 -22.67 -34.18
C ALA A 68 8.26 -21.95 -34.93
N VAL A 69 7.53 -21.06 -34.24
CA VAL A 69 6.40 -20.31 -34.81
C VAL A 69 6.88 -19.35 -35.90
N PHE A 70 7.90 -18.53 -35.60
CA PHE A 70 8.44 -17.60 -36.59
C PHE A 70 9.13 -18.34 -37.74
N GLY A 71 9.77 -19.48 -37.48
CA GLY A 71 10.34 -20.34 -38.51
C GLY A 71 9.29 -20.83 -39.50
N VAL A 72 8.18 -21.38 -39.01
CA VAL A 72 7.05 -21.81 -39.86
C VAL A 72 6.43 -20.62 -40.60
N MET A 73 6.26 -19.48 -39.93
CA MET A 73 5.71 -18.27 -40.55
C MET A 73 6.63 -17.75 -41.67
N PHE A 74 7.92 -17.58 -41.41
CA PHE A 74 8.89 -17.11 -42.42
C PHE A 74 9.04 -18.09 -43.57
N TYR A 75 9.06 -19.40 -43.27
CA TYR A 75 9.01 -20.43 -44.29
C TYR A 75 7.76 -20.26 -45.16
N SER A 76 6.59 -20.07 -44.55
CA SER A 76 5.34 -19.90 -45.26
C SER A 76 5.35 -18.66 -46.16
N ILE A 77 5.78 -17.51 -45.64
CA ILE A 77 5.90 -16.25 -46.39
C ILE A 77 6.87 -16.42 -47.56
N TRP A 78 8.03 -17.05 -47.36
CA TRP A 78 9.03 -17.22 -48.39
C TRP A 78 8.60 -18.21 -49.47
N LYS A 79 8.08 -19.38 -49.07
CA LYS A 79 7.76 -20.50 -49.96
C LYS A 79 6.40 -20.34 -50.66
N HIS A 80 5.40 -19.81 -49.97
CA HIS A 80 4.01 -19.73 -50.46
C HIS A 80 3.61 -18.34 -50.98
N ARG A 81 4.56 -17.40 -51.15
CA ARG A 81 4.26 -16.11 -51.79
C ARG A 81 3.90 -16.27 -53.28
N LYS A 82 2.98 -15.44 -53.75
CA LYS A 82 2.49 -15.41 -55.14
C LYS A 82 3.61 -15.28 -56.18
N SER A 83 4.67 -14.53 -55.88
CA SER A 83 5.81 -14.34 -56.79
C SER A 83 6.65 -15.59 -57.02
N GLN A 84 6.51 -16.64 -56.21
CA GLN A 84 7.13 -17.96 -56.45
C GLN A 84 6.23 -18.90 -57.27
N GLY A 85 5.10 -18.43 -57.79
CA GLY A 85 4.13 -19.25 -58.50
C GLY A 85 3.36 -20.22 -57.62
N ALA A 86 3.34 -19.99 -56.29
CA ALA A 86 2.59 -20.81 -55.35
C ALA A 86 1.09 -20.77 -55.66
N LYS A 87 0.47 -21.95 -55.79
CA LYS A 87 -0.98 -22.11 -55.93
C LYS A 87 -1.56 -22.51 -54.57
N ALA A 88 -2.70 -21.92 -54.20
CA ALA A 88 -3.38 -22.25 -52.96
C ALA A 88 -3.82 -23.73 -52.98
N ALA A 89 -3.59 -24.43 -51.88
CA ALA A 89 -4.10 -25.79 -51.68
C ALA A 89 -5.57 -25.74 -51.24
N ASN A 90 -6.35 -26.75 -51.63
CA ASN A 90 -7.76 -26.88 -51.27
C ASN A 90 -7.92 -27.87 -50.11
N PHE A 91 -7.74 -27.39 -48.88
CA PHE A 91 -8.10 -28.10 -47.65
C PHE A 91 -8.60 -27.06 -46.63
N HIS A 92 -9.43 -27.50 -45.68
CA HIS A 92 -10.06 -26.62 -44.69
C HIS A 92 -9.60 -26.95 -43.26
N GLU A 93 -9.28 -28.21 -42.97
CA GLU A 93 -8.89 -28.63 -41.62
C GLU A 93 -8.02 -29.90 -41.65
N SER A 94 -7.40 -30.19 -40.51
CA SER A 94 -6.76 -31.48 -40.25
C SER A 94 -6.90 -31.81 -38.77
N VAL A 95 -7.87 -32.67 -38.44
CA VAL A 95 -8.11 -33.11 -37.05
C VAL A 95 -6.83 -33.65 -36.38
N LYS A 96 -5.95 -34.30 -37.14
CA LYS A 96 -4.66 -34.79 -36.62
C LYS A 96 -3.74 -33.66 -36.16
N VAL A 97 -3.66 -32.59 -36.94
CA VAL A 97 -2.86 -31.40 -36.59
C VAL A 97 -3.51 -30.65 -35.43
N GLU A 98 -4.84 -30.53 -35.46
CA GLU A 98 -5.62 -29.89 -34.39
C GLU A 98 -5.39 -30.56 -33.03
N VAL A 99 -5.42 -31.90 -33.00
CA VAL A 99 -5.13 -32.66 -31.78
C VAL A 99 -3.67 -32.47 -31.35
N ALA A 100 -2.72 -32.55 -32.29
CA ALA A 100 -1.29 -32.43 -31.98
C ALA A 100 -0.93 -31.08 -31.34
N TRP A 101 -1.39 -29.97 -31.93
CA TRP A 101 -1.10 -28.64 -31.39
C TRP A 101 -1.96 -28.23 -30.20
N THR A 102 -2.94 -29.05 -29.81
CA THR A 102 -3.70 -28.87 -28.56
C THR A 102 -3.01 -29.62 -27.42
N VAL A 103 -2.62 -30.86 -27.68
CA VAL A 103 -1.95 -31.73 -26.69
C VAL A 103 -0.54 -31.23 -26.38
N ALA A 104 0.22 -30.77 -27.37
CA ALA A 104 1.60 -30.32 -27.13
C ALA A 104 1.70 -29.12 -26.17
N PRO A 105 0.97 -27.99 -26.36
CA PRO A 105 0.96 -26.89 -25.39
C PRO A 105 0.43 -27.30 -24.02
N PHE A 106 -0.57 -28.18 -23.97
CA PHE A 106 -1.10 -28.70 -22.70
C PHE A 106 -0.03 -29.42 -21.88
N ILE A 107 0.75 -30.32 -22.51
CA ILE A 107 1.85 -31.02 -21.85
C ILE A 107 2.95 -30.03 -21.41
N ILE A 108 3.30 -29.06 -22.26
CA ILE A 108 4.30 -28.03 -21.94
C ILE A 108 3.90 -27.28 -20.66
N VAL A 109 2.65 -26.82 -20.57
CA VAL A 109 2.14 -26.10 -19.39
C VAL A 109 2.20 -26.96 -18.13
N ILE A 110 1.81 -28.24 -18.20
CA ILE A 110 1.90 -29.16 -17.05
C ILE A 110 3.34 -29.29 -16.55
N LEU A 111 4.29 -29.51 -17.46
CA LEU A 111 5.70 -29.67 -17.11
C LEU A 111 6.30 -28.39 -16.52
N MET A 112 5.85 -27.22 -16.98
CA MET A 112 6.24 -25.92 -16.42
C MET A 112 5.66 -25.66 -15.03
N ALA A 113 4.43 -26.10 -14.78
CA ALA A 113 3.71 -25.83 -13.53
C ALA A 113 4.33 -26.55 -12.32
N LEU A 114 4.80 -27.80 -12.48
CA LEU A 114 5.33 -28.62 -11.38
C LEU A 114 6.47 -27.95 -10.59
N PRO A 115 7.59 -27.51 -11.21
CA PRO A 115 8.64 -26.83 -10.47
C PRO A 115 8.21 -25.44 -9.98
N ALA A 116 7.35 -24.73 -10.72
CA ALA A 116 6.86 -23.41 -10.30
C ALA A 116 6.03 -23.51 -9.01
N THR A 117 5.15 -24.51 -8.89
CA THR A 117 4.36 -24.75 -7.67
C THR A 117 5.26 -25.07 -6.48
N LYS A 118 6.32 -25.87 -6.66
CA LYS A 118 7.26 -26.19 -5.58
C LYS A 118 7.93 -24.93 -5.02
N VAL A 119 8.39 -24.03 -5.89
CA VAL A 119 9.02 -22.76 -5.47
C VAL A 119 7.99 -21.83 -4.82
N LEU A 120 6.78 -21.75 -5.36
CA LEU A 120 5.70 -20.94 -4.79
C LEU A 120 5.33 -21.37 -3.36
N VAL A 121 5.20 -22.69 -3.13
CA VAL A 121 4.92 -23.25 -1.80
C VAL A 121 6.04 -22.90 -0.83
N ALA A 122 7.31 -23.09 -1.22
CA ALA A 122 8.45 -22.73 -0.39
C ALA A 122 8.50 -21.22 -0.08
N GLN A 123 8.17 -20.38 -1.05
CA GLN A 123 8.12 -18.92 -0.87
C GLN A 123 7.01 -18.48 0.09
N LYS A 124 5.91 -19.23 0.17
CA LYS A 124 4.77 -18.91 1.06
C LYS A 124 4.86 -19.51 2.46
N ASP A 125 5.78 -20.44 2.71
CA ASP A 125 6.01 -20.97 4.05
C ASP A 125 6.79 -19.99 4.94
N THR A 126 6.06 -19.19 5.72
CA THR A 126 6.62 -18.23 6.68
C THR A 126 6.83 -18.80 8.09
N THR A 127 6.60 -20.10 8.29
CA THR A 127 6.73 -20.74 9.61
C THR A 127 8.19 -20.79 10.07
N ASN A 128 8.42 -20.99 11.38
CA ASN A 128 9.75 -21.17 11.98
C ASN A 128 10.74 -20.02 11.67
N ALA A 129 10.27 -18.78 11.73
CA ALA A 129 11.12 -17.60 11.55
C ALA A 129 11.97 -17.33 12.80
N ASP A 130 13.24 -16.96 12.60
CA ASP A 130 14.14 -16.54 13.68
C ASP A 130 13.83 -15.10 14.13
N LEU A 131 13.41 -14.25 13.19
CA LEU A 131 13.03 -12.85 13.42
C LEU A 131 11.70 -12.55 12.74
N THR A 132 10.85 -11.76 13.41
CA THR A 132 9.64 -11.20 12.81
C THR A 132 9.71 -9.69 12.86
N ILE A 133 9.61 -9.05 11.69
CA ILE A 133 9.65 -7.60 11.55
C ILE A 133 8.40 -7.17 10.79
N LYS A 134 7.69 -6.17 11.29
CA LYS A 134 6.56 -5.56 10.59
C LYS A 134 7.04 -4.35 9.79
N ALA A 135 6.89 -4.41 8.48
CA ALA A 135 7.07 -3.29 7.56
C ALA A 135 5.71 -2.61 7.30
N THR A 136 5.62 -1.33 7.64
CA THR A 136 4.40 -0.52 7.44
C THR A 136 4.64 0.54 6.37
N GLY A 137 3.84 0.55 5.31
CA GLY A 137 3.89 1.57 4.27
C GLY A 137 3.19 2.86 4.68
N TYR A 138 3.85 3.99 4.43
CA TYR A 138 3.31 5.34 4.56
C TYR A 138 3.67 6.15 3.31
N GLN A 139 2.92 7.19 2.95
CA GLN A 139 3.32 8.18 1.97
C GLN A 139 4.44 9.08 2.56
N TRP A 140 5.70 8.99 2.13
CA TRP A 140 6.35 8.04 1.21
C TRP A 140 7.61 7.47 1.87
N LYS A 141 7.40 6.54 2.80
CA LYS A 141 8.39 6.01 3.75
C LYS A 141 7.95 4.68 4.35
N TRP A 142 8.90 3.93 4.89
CA TRP A 142 8.64 2.64 5.53
C TRP A 142 8.85 2.71 7.04
N GLY A 143 7.90 2.24 7.83
CA GLY A 143 8.09 1.97 9.25
C GLY A 143 8.52 0.52 9.46
N TYR A 144 9.46 0.28 10.38
CA TYR A 144 9.90 -1.05 10.77
C TYR A 144 9.74 -1.24 12.27
N ASP A 145 8.95 -2.25 12.67
CA ASP A 145 8.80 -2.69 14.05
C ASP A 145 9.35 -4.11 14.20
N TYR A 146 10.34 -4.31 15.05
CA TYR A 146 10.91 -5.63 15.34
C TYR A 146 10.04 -6.29 16.41
N LEU A 147 9.21 -7.25 15.98
CA LEU A 147 8.18 -7.87 16.80
C LEU A 147 8.68 -9.09 17.59
N SER A 148 9.67 -9.82 17.05
CA SER A 148 10.27 -10.97 17.73
C SER A 148 11.72 -11.16 17.30
N GLY A 149 12.52 -11.74 18.19
CA GLY A 149 13.95 -11.99 17.99
C GLY A 149 14.81 -11.02 18.81
N GLU A 150 16.12 -11.00 18.57
CA GLU A 150 17.05 -10.22 19.40
C GLU A 150 16.73 -8.71 19.42
N GLY A 151 16.32 -8.17 18.26
CA GLY A 151 15.90 -6.78 18.08
C GLY A 151 14.50 -6.45 18.60
N GLU A 152 13.81 -7.35 19.30
CA GLU A 152 12.45 -7.12 19.78
C GLU A 152 12.32 -5.79 20.56
N GLY A 153 11.24 -5.06 20.23
CA GLY A 153 10.93 -3.75 20.80
C GLY A 153 11.57 -2.56 20.06
N LEU A 154 12.46 -2.79 19.11
CA LEU A 154 12.98 -1.73 18.24
C LEU A 154 11.90 -1.30 17.24
N GLY A 155 11.75 0.01 17.06
CA GLY A 155 10.81 0.60 16.11
C GLY A 155 11.33 1.92 15.55
N PHE A 156 11.30 2.09 14.23
CA PHE A 156 11.74 3.33 13.57
C PHE A 156 11.11 3.51 12.19
N VAL A 157 11.26 4.71 11.64
CA VAL A 157 10.84 5.07 10.28
C VAL A 157 12.07 5.28 9.42
N SER A 158 12.00 4.78 8.19
CA SER A 158 13.02 4.87 7.14
C SER A 158 12.48 5.72 6.00
N THR A 159 13.15 6.82 5.71
CA THR A 159 12.84 7.71 4.59
C THR A 159 14.02 7.77 3.63
N LEU A 160 13.78 8.22 2.39
CA LEU A 160 14.87 8.60 1.49
C LEU A 160 15.82 9.56 2.21
N ASP A 161 17.11 9.34 2.05
CA ASP A 161 18.15 10.19 2.63
C ASP A 161 17.99 11.65 2.16
N ASN A 162 18.03 12.58 3.11
CA ASN A 162 17.80 14.01 2.84
C ASN A 162 18.78 14.59 1.79
N ALA A 163 20.03 14.13 1.74
CA ALA A 163 20.98 14.59 0.74
C ALA A 163 20.57 14.16 -0.66
N GLN A 164 20.03 12.95 -0.81
CA GLN A 164 19.50 12.47 -2.10
C GLN A 164 18.24 13.23 -2.49
N ARG A 165 17.36 13.55 -1.52
CA ARG A 165 16.18 14.37 -1.76
C ARG A 165 16.53 15.78 -2.23
N GLN A 166 17.50 16.43 -1.57
CA GLN A 166 17.97 17.76 -1.95
C GLN A 166 18.57 17.76 -3.36
N MET A 167 19.38 16.75 -3.67
CA MET A 167 19.94 16.56 -5.01
C MET A 167 18.84 16.46 -6.07
N SER A 168 17.84 15.59 -5.85
CA SER A 168 16.73 15.45 -6.78
C SER A 168 15.90 16.73 -6.95
N ASN A 169 15.63 17.45 -5.86
CA ASN A 169 14.87 18.70 -5.92
C ASN A 169 15.62 19.80 -6.68
N SER A 170 16.96 19.79 -6.64
CA SER A 170 17.78 20.77 -7.37
C SER A 170 17.83 20.52 -8.88
N GLY A 171 17.52 19.29 -9.33
CA GLY A 171 17.70 18.85 -10.71
C GLY A 171 19.16 18.57 -11.10
N ASP A 172 20.14 18.90 -10.26
CA ASP A 172 21.55 18.60 -10.49
C ASP A 172 21.91 17.22 -9.95
N VAL A 173 21.87 16.23 -10.84
CA VAL A 173 22.29 14.84 -10.56
C VAL A 173 23.67 14.52 -11.13
N SER A 174 24.45 15.53 -11.55
CA SER A 174 25.77 15.33 -12.19
C SER A 174 26.79 14.63 -11.27
N LYS A 175 26.59 14.73 -9.95
CA LYS A 175 27.42 14.10 -8.91
C LYS A 175 26.65 13.07 -8.09
N ALA A 176 25.59 12.50 -8.65
CA ALA A 176 24.80 11.50 -7.96
C ALA A 176 25.64 10.24 -7.66
N PRO A 177 25.62 9.73 -6.42
CA PRO A 177 26.24 8.44 -6.10
C PRO A 177 25.47 7.29 -6.77
N ASN A 178 26.07 6.11 -6.88
CA ASN A 178 25.42 4.95 -7.50
C ASN A 178 24.16 4.47 -6.75
N ASP A 179 24.04 4.81 -5.45
CA ASP A 179 22.88 4.53 -4.62
C ASP A 179 21.83 5.65 -4.64
N TYR A 180 21.89 6.56 -5.62
CA TYR A 180 20.91 7.63 -5.78
C TYR A 180 19.47 7.10 -5.88
N LEU A 181 18.58 7.70 -5.09
CA LEU A 181 17.19 7.29 -4.84
C LEU A 181 17.02 5.92 -4.17
N LEU A 182 18.10 5.31 -3.66
CA LEU A 182 18.08 4.01 -2.98
C LEU A 182 18.52 4.10 -1.51
N ARG A 183 19.31 5.13 -1.14
CA ARG A 183 19.79 5.28 0.23
C ARG A 183 18.72 5.85 1.15
N VAL A 184 18.64 5.30 2.34
CA VAL A 184 17.75 5.77 3.41
C VAL A 184 18.53 6.30 4.61
N ASP A 185 17.84 7.02 5.47
CA ASP A 185 18.38 7.48 6.75
C ASP A 185 18.55 6.33 7.77
N ASN A 186 17.57 5.40 7.85
CA ASN A 186 17.52 4.30 8.79
C ASN A 186 17.25 2.96 8.08
N PRO A 187 18.29 2.21 7.67
CA PRO A 187 18.10 0.94 6.96
C PRO A 187 17.49 -0.15 7.86
N LEU A 188 16.76 -1.08 7.26
CA LEU A 188 16.33 -2.31 7.91
C LEU A 188 17.56 -3.21 8.15
N VAL A 189 17.88 -3.51 9.41
CA VAL A 189 19.10 -4.27 9.75
C VAL A 189 18.74 -5.69 10.18
N VAL A 190 19.37 -6.69 9.57
CA VAL A 190 19.09 -8.11 9.84
C VAL A 190 20.38 -8.94 9.85
N PRO A 191 20.43 -10.06 10.57
CA PRO A 191 21.57 -10.97 10.54
C PRO A 191 21.54 -11.89 9.31
N VAL A 192 22.73 -12.21 8.77
CA VAL A 192 22.92 -13.22 7.74
C VAL A 192 22.54 -14.62 8.24
N GLY A 193 22.04 -15.48 7.35
CA GLY A 193 21.76 -16.88 7.64
C GLY A 193 20.50 -17.15 8.49
N LYS A 194 19.77 -16.11 8.89
CA LYS A 194 18.54 -16.20 9.68
C LYS A 194 17.29 -16.02 8.82
N LYS A 195 16.23 -16.80 9.12
CA LYS A 195 14.94 -16.68 8.44
C LYS A 195 14.20 -15.48 9.02
N VAL A 196 14.08 -14.41 8.24
CA VAL A 196 13.38 -13.18 8.61
C VAL A 196 11.99 -13.20 7.99
N ARG A 197 10.95 -13.21 8.82
CA ARG A 197 9.56 -13.00 8.41
C ARG A 197 9.27 -11.51 8.39
N ILE A 198 8.86 -11.00 7.24
CA ILE A 198 8.38 -9.63 7.07
C ILE A 198 6.86 -9.66 7.03
N ILE A 199 6.25 -9.06 8.04
CA ILE A 199 4.82 -8.78 8.07
C ILE A 199 4.60 -7.43 7.40
N THR A 200 3.77 -7.34 6.37
CA THR A 200 3.57 -6.15 5.57
C THR A 200 2.13 -5.64 5.70
N THR A 201 1.98 -4.34 5.99
CA THR A 201 0.70 -3.60 6.04
C THR A 201 0.93 -2.13 5.67
N ALA A 202 -0.12 -1.34 5.51
CA ALA A 202 -0.01 0.09 5.22
C ALA A 202 -0.99 0.91 6.06
N ASN A 203 -0.66 2.18 6.28
CA ASN A 203 -1.47 3.09 7.10
C ASN A 203 -2.28 4.11 6.29
N ASP A 204 -2.04 4.21 4.98
CA ASP A 204 -2.70 5.17 4.09
C ASP A 204 -3.24 4.53 2.80
N VAL A 205 -2.40 4.38 1.78
CA VAL A 205 -2.73 3.79 0.47
C VAL A 205 -2.01 2.45 0.31
N ILE A 206 -2.23 1.79 -0.83
CA ILE A 206 -1.51 0.56 -1.13
C ILE A 206 -0.05 0.89 -1.48
N HIS A 207 0.88 0.11 -0.92
CA HIS A 207 2.30 0.09 -1.28
C HIS A 207 2.73 -1.34 -1.61
N SER A 208 4.00 -1.56 -1.96
CA SER A 208 4.52 -2.93 -2.09
C SER A 208 5.99 -3.00 -1.67
N PHE A 209 6.27 -3.87 -0.70
CA PHE A 209 7.60 -4.07 -0.15
C PHE A 209 8.35 -5.06 -1.04
N MET A 210 9.32 -4.56 -1.84
CA MET A 210 10.08 -5.36 -2.79
C MET A 210 11.58 -5.18 -2.61
N VAL A 211 12.30 -6.29 -2.46
CA VAL A 211 13.77 -6.34 -2.47
C VAL A 211 14.21 -7.39 -3.50
N PRO A 212 14.59 -6.97 -4.72
CA PRO A 212 14.83 -7.89 -5.85
C PRO A 212 15.89 -8.96 -5.57
N ALA A 213 17.02 -8.60 -4.97
CA ALA A 213 18.09 -9.55 -4.65
C ALA A 213 17.64 -10.68 -3.70
N PHE A 214 16.56 -10.44 -2.94
CA PHE A 214 15.97 -11.44 -2.04
C PHE A 214 14.85 -12.26 -2.68
N GLY A 215 14.37 -11.88 -3.86
CA GLY A 215 13.24 -12.53 -4.52
C GLY A 215 11.91 -12.30 -3.80
N ILE A 216 11.79 -11.22 -3.02
CA ILE A 216 10.58 -10.88 -2.28
C ILE A 216 9.90 -9.65 -2.89
N LYS A 217 8.58 -9.77 -3.07
CA LYS A 217 7.64 -8.66 -3.29
C LYS A 217 6.37 -9.04 -2.55
N GLN A 218 5.90 -8.15 -1.67
CA GLN A 218 4.63 -8.35 -0.99
C GLN A 218 3.93 -7.01 -0.83
N ASP A 219 2.71 -6.93 -1.34
CA ASP A 219 1.93 -5.69 -1.23
C ASP A 219 1.66 -5.38 0.24
N ALA A 220 1.51 -4.10 0.54
CA ALA A 220 1.14 -3.52 1.81
C ALA A 220 -0.23 -2.87 1.62
N ILE A 221 -1.31 -3.49 2.12
CA ILE A 221 -2.68 -2.99 1.92
C ILE A 221 -3.25 -2.52 3.26
N PRO A 222 -3.81 -1.31 3.34
CA PRO A 222 -4.47 -0.82 4.56
C PRO A 222 -5.56 -1.78 5.05
N GLY A 223 -5.56 -2.08 6.35
CA GLY A 223 -6.52 -2.98 6.98
C GLY A 223 -6.24 -4.48 6.79
N PHE A 224 -5.21 -4.86 6.02
CA PHE A 224 -4.78 -6.24 5.86
C PHE A 224 -3.35 -6.42 6.36
N VAL A 225 -3.09 -7.62 6.87
CA VAL A 225 -1.74 -8.05 7.23
C VAL A 225 -1.39 -9.23 6.32
N ARG A 226 -0.27 -9.10 5.61
CA ARG A 226 0.31 -10.20 4.82
C ARG A 226 1.72 -10.45 5.27
N ASP A 227 2.27 -11.58 4.90
CA ASP A 227 3.64 -11.91 5.21
C ASP A 227 4.41 -12.45 4.00
N THR A 228 5.70 -12.23 4.06
CA THR A 228 6.71 -12.84 3.21
C THR A 228 7.90 -13.18 4.09
N TRP A 229 8.89 -13.89 3.53
CA TRP A 229 10.10 -14.20 4.27
C TRP A 229 11.31 -14.20 3.35
N PHE A 230 12.48 -14.01 3.95
CA PHE A 230 13.75 -14.23 3.27
C PHE A 230 14.80 -14.78 4.25
N LYS A 231 15.86 -15.39 3.70
CA LYS A 231 17.06 -15.77 4.43
C LYS A 231 18.26 -15.35 3.59
N ALA A 232 18.88 -14.24 3.93
CA ALA A 232 20.04 -13.73 3.22
C ALA A 232 21.26 -14.62 3.49
N GLU A 233 21.95 -15.05 2.43
CA GLU A 233 23.11 -15.96 2.52
C GLU A 233 24.44 -15.20 2.51
N LYS A 234 24.42 -13.90 2.28
CA LYS A 234 25.60 -13.04 2.20
C LYS A 234 25.35 -11.71 2.93
N THR A 235 26.35 -11.28 3.70
CA THR A 235 26.38 -9.94 4.29
C THR A 235 26.49 -8.87 3.21
N GLY A 236 25.97 -7.67 3.48
CA GLY A 236 26.03 -6.55 2.56
C GLY A 236 24.81 -5.64 2.64
N ASP A 237 24.83 -4.61 1.81
CA ASP A 237 23.71 -3.68 1.62
C ASP A 237 22.88 -4.12 0.41
N TYR A 238 21.57 -4.19 0.57
CA TYR A 238 20.64 -4.62 -0.47
C TYR A 238 19.51 -3.62 -0.62
N TYR A 239 19.13 -3.35 -1.86
CA TYR A 239 18.23 -2.24 -2.17
C TYR A 239 16.93 -2.73 -2.80
N GLY A 240 15.88 -1.97 -2.54
CA GLY A 240 14.53 -2.21 -2.99
C GLY A 240 13.80 -0.89 -3.19
N GLN A 241 12.60 -0.98 -3.77
CA GLN A 241 11.74 0.16 -4.05
C GLN A 241 10.30 -0.19 -3.73
N CYS A 242 9.46 0.83 -3.50
CA CYS A 242 8.03 0.63 -3.53
C CYS A 242 7.61 0.11 -4.92
N ALA A 243 6.91 -1.02 -4.97
CA ALA A 243 6.51 -1.69 -6.22
C ALA A 243 4.99 -1.66 -6.47
N GLU A 244 4.30 -0.66 -5.93
CA GLU A 244 2.88 -0.36 -6.16
C GLU A 244 2.67 1.15 -6.16
N LEU A 245 1.92 1.67 -7.13
CA LEU A 245 1.79 3.12 -7.33
C LEU A 245 1.06 3.77 -6.14
N CYS A 246 1.80 4.50 -5.31
CA CYS A 246 1.30 5.07 -4.05
C CYS A 246 1.19 6.60 -4.03
N GLY A 247 1.24 7.25 -5.20
CA GLY A 247 1.06 8.70 -5.37
C GLY A 247 2.31 9.43 -5.86
N LYS A 248 2.32 10.76 -5.70
CA LYS A 248 3.31 11.67 -6.31
C LYS A 248 4.77 11.24 -6.07
N GLU A 249 5.11 10.87 -4.83
CA GLU A 249 6.49 10.54 -4.47
C GLU A 249 6.75 9.02 -4.44
N HIS A 250 5.99 8.24 -5.21
CA HIS A 250 6.15 6.80 -5.33
C HIS A 250 7.61 6.37 -5.60
N ALA A 251 8.32 7.08 -6.48
CA ALA A 251 9.71 6.82 -6.82
C ALA A 251 10.74 7.25 -5.76
N TYR A 252 10.30 7.88 -4.66
CA TYR A 252 11.16 8.40 -3.58
C TYR A 252 10.98 7.63 -2.27
N MET A 253 10.49 6.39 -2.36
CA MET A 253 10.22 5.51 -1.22
C MET A 253 11.06 4.24 -1.27
N PRO A 254 12.40 4.35 -1.15
CA PRO A 254 13.27 3.20 -1.23
C PRO A 254 13.21 2.32 0.01
N ILE A 255 13.70 1.10 -0.19
CA ILE A 255 13.95 0.11 0.86
C ILE A 255 15.45 -0.17 0.83
N HIS A 256 16.09 -0.11 1.99
CA HIS A 256 17.49 -0.48 2.13
C HIS A 256 17.61 -1.46 3.29
N VAL A 257 18.07 -2.68 2.98
CA VAL A 257 18.31 -3.74 3.95
C VAL A 257 19.80 -3.94 4.13
N LYS A 258 20.28 -3.81 5.37
CA LYS A 258 21.66 -4.09 5.76
C LYS A 258 21.75 -5.45 6.42
N VAL A 259 22.43 -6.39 5.77
CA VAL A 259 22.64 -7.75 6.26
C VAL A 259 24.02 -7.83 6.92
N LEU A 260 24.03 -8.06 8.23
CA LEU A 260 25.23 -8.09 9.06
C LEU A 260 25.63 -9.51 9.44
N SER A 261 26.87 -9.69 9.93
CA SER A 261 27.21 -10.92 10.67
C SER A 261 26.38 -10.99 11.96
N ALA A 262 26.31 -12.17 12.57
CA ALA A 262 25.59 -12.33 13.83
C ALA A 262 26.14 -11.41 14.92
N GLU A 263 27.47 -11.32 15.06
CA GLU A 263 28.10 -10.47 16.08
C GLU A 263 27.84 -8.98 15.85
N ALA A 264 27.94 -8.54 14.58
CA ALA A 264 27.68 -7.16 14.21
C ALA A 264 26.20 -6.78 14.37
N TYR A 265 25.29 -7.72 14.10
CA TYR A 265 23.86 -7.52 14.36
C TYR A 265 23.58 -7.37 15.86
N SER A 266 24.13 -8.25 16.70
CA SER A 266 23.98 -8.15 18.16
C SER A 266 24.52 -6.83 18.72
N ALA A 267 25.69 -6.40 18.25
CA ALA A 267 26.26 -5.12 18.62
C ALA A 267 25.37 -3.93 18.20
N TRP A 268 24.80 -3.99 16.98
CA TRP A 268 23.87 -2.98 16.50
C TRP A 268 22.59 -2.93 17.36
N VAL A 269 21.98 -4.09 17.66
CA VAL A 269 20.79 -4.17 18.52
C VAL A 269 21.07 -3.57 19.91
N ALA A 270 22.19 -3.94 20.53
CA ALA A 270 22.58 -3.39 21.84
C ALA A 270 22.75 -1.87 21.79
N GLY A 271 23.35 -1.35 20.71
CA GLY A 271 23.50 0.08 20.47
C GLY A 271 22.16 0.81 20.35
N GLU A 272 21.23 0.28 19.55
CA GLU A 272 19.89 0.86 19.38
C GLU A 272 19.06 0.78 20.68
N LYS A 273 19.11 -0.33 21.40
CA LYS A 273 18.46 -0.44 22.71
C LYS A 273 19.04 0.56 23.72
N LYS A 274 20.35 0.79 23.70
CA LYS A 274 20.97 1.83 24.53
C LYS A 274 20.51 3.24 24.15
N LYS A 275 20.37 3.55 22.85
CA LYS A 275 19.84 4.84 22.40
C LYS A 275 18.38 5.03 22.83
N LEU A 276 17.56 3.99 22.74
CA LEU A 276 16.18 4.02 23.22
C LEU A 276 16.13 4.21 24.74
N ALA A 277 16.95 3.46 25.49
CA ALA A 277 17.05 3.60 26.94
C ALA A 277 17.57 4.98 27.36
N ALA A 278 18.50 5.59 26.61
CA ALA A 278 19.00 6.94 26.88
C ALA A 278 17.95 8.03 26.62
N LYS A 279 16.97 7.77 25.75
CA LYS A 279 15.80 8.63 25.55
C LYS A 279 14.71 8.39 26.59
N ALA A 280 14.70 7.23 27.24
CA ALA A 280 13.78 6.93 28.31
C ALA A 280 14.26 7.61 29.60
N ASP A 281 13.52 8.62 30.08
CA ASP A 281 13.74 9.10 31.44
C ASP A 281 13.24 8.08 32.47
N ASP A 282 13.68 8.25 33.72
CA ASP A 282 13.20 7.44 34.84
C ASP A 282 11.65 7.49 34.89
N PRO A 283 10.97 6.35 34.67
CA PRO A 283 9.51 6.29 34.65
C PRO A 283 8.89 6.60 36.03
N ASN A 284 9.67 6.55 37.10
CA ASN A 284 9.24 6.85 38.47
C ASN A 284 9.50 8.30 38.87
N LYS A 285 10.21 9.08 38.05
CA LYS A 285 10.37 10.51 38.30
C LYS A 285 9.03 11.21 38.14
N VAL A 286 8.55 11.78 39.23
CA VAL A 286 7.40 12.70 39.19
C VAL A 286 7.89 14.03 38.64
N TRP A 287 7.41 14.40 37.46
CA TRP A 287 7.76 15.67 36.84
C TRP A 287 6.88 16.79 37.36
N VAL A 288 7.41 18.01 37.39
CA VAL A 288 6.64 19.22 37.67
C VAL A 288 6.22 19.92 36.37
N LEU A 289 5.16 20.71 36.45
CA LEU A 289 4.53 21.34 35.27
C LEU A 289 5.53 22.18 34.46
N ALA A 290 6.32 23.03 35.11
CA ALA A 290 7.28 23.90 34.43
C ALA A 290 8.30 23.11 33.60
N ASP A 291 8.83 22.02 34.15
CA ASP A 291 9.85 21.19 33.49
C ASP A 291 9.28 20.47 32.26
N LEU A 292 8.06 19.93 32.36
CA LEU A 292 7.41 19.27 31.23
C LEU A 292 6.93 20.26 30.17
N VAL A 293 6.50 21.46 30.54
CA VAL A 293 6.18 22.52 29.56
C VAL A 293 7.45 22.90 28.80
N ALA A 294 8.58 23.16 29.49
CA ALA A 294 9.83 23.54 28.84
C ALA A 294 10.41 22.44 27.93
N ARG A 295 10.29 21.17 28.35
CA ARG A 295 10.67 20.04 27.48
C ARG A 295 9.69 19.86 26.33
N GLY A 296 8.40 19.98 26.61
CA GLY A 296 7.33 19.81 25.64
C GLY A 296 7.40 20.84 24.53
N GLU A 297 7.81 22.07 24.83
CA GLU A 297 8.08 23.11 23.85
C GLU A 297 9.16 22.67 22.84
N LYS A 298 10.26 22.07 23.30
CA LYS A 298 11.33 21.56 22.42
C LYS A 298 10.84 20.40 21.56
N VAL A 299 10.10 19.46 22.15
CA VAL A 299 9.50 18.34 21.41
C VAL A 299 8.50 18.84 20.37
N TYR A 300 7.67 19.82 20.74
CA TYR A 300 6.70 20.46 19.87
C TYR A 300 7.37 21.16 18.70
N ALA A 301 8.40 21.97 18.95
CA ALA A 301 9.15 22.66 17.92
C ALA A 301 9.80 21.69 16.93
N ALA A 302 10.36 20.59 17.42
CA ALA A 302 11.05 19.61 16.58
C ALA A 302 10.11 18.73 15.74
N ASN A 303 8.90 18.43 16.23
CA ASN A 303 8.06 17.37 15.66
C ASN A 303 6.68 17.85 15.19
N CYS A 304 6.11 18.86 15.84
CA CYS A 304 4.69 19.21 15.72
C CYS A 304 4.49 20.56 15.03
N ALA A 305 5.39 21.52 15.25
CA ALA A 305 5.26 22.90 14.77
C ALA A 305 5.25 23.02 13.24
N ALA A 306 5.84 22.07 12.52
CA ALA A 306 5.81 22.04 11.05
C ALA A 306 4.37 21.99 10.50
N CYS A 307 3.45 21.33 11.20
CA CYS A 307 2.05 21.22 10.80
C CYS A 307 1.14 22.15 11.63
N HIS A 308 1.36 22.22 12.94
CA HIS A 308 0.49 22.96 13.85
C HIS A 308 0.88 24.43 14.06
N GLN A 309 1.97 24.88 13.43
CA GLN A 309 2.60 26.20 13.58
C GLN A 309 3.09 26.48 15.01
N ALA A 310 4.07 27.38 15.18
CA ALA A 310 4.58 27.73 16.51
C ALA A 310 3.51 28.35 17.43
N ASN A 311 2.49 29.00 16.84
CA ASN A 311 1.37 29.60 17.55
C ASN A 311 0.20 28.64 17.82
N GLY A 312 0.33 27.36 17.44
CA GLY A 312 -0.70 26.34 17.67
C GLY A 312 -1.97 26.52 16.84
N LYS A 313 -2.00 27.42 15.84
CA LYS A 313 -3.20 27.69 15.03
C LYS A 313 -3.38 26.71 13.87
N GLY A 314 -2.34 25.96 13.52
CA GLY A 314 -2.34 25.10 12.33
C GLY A 314 -2.36 25.89 11.02
N ALA A 315 -2.28 25.18 9.90
CA ALA A 315 -2.35 25.77 8.56
C ALA A 315 -3.20 24.89 7.62
N GLY A 316 -3.99 25.53 6.75
CA GLY A 316 -4.81 24.84 5.75
C GLY A 316 -5.78 23.83 6.40
N PRO A 317 -5.72 22.52 6.07
CA PRO A 317 -6.59 21.50 6.66
C PRO A 317 -6.20 21.08 8.09
N ILE A 318 -5.06 21.53 8.60
CA ILE A 318 -4.58 21.16 9.94
C ILE A 318 -5.32 21.99 10.99
N LYS A 319 -6.04 21.30 11.88
CA LYS A 319 -6.84 21.93 12.94
C LYS A 319 -5.95 22.63 14.00
N PRO A 320 -6.42 23.73 14.59
CA PRO A 320 -5.72 24.40 15.68
C PRO A 320 -5.64 23.50 16.92
N LEU A 321 -4.56 23.67 17.67
CA LEU A 321 -4.39 23.14 19.02
C LEU A 321 -4.77 24.20 20.07
N ASP A 322 -4.47 25.47 19.80
CA ASP A 322 -4.82 26.60 20.67
C ASP A 322 -6.35 26.82 20.70
N GLY A 323 -6.94 26.72 21.89
CA GLY A 323 -8.38 26.84 22.14
C GLY A 323 -9.22 25.64 21.67
N SER A 324 -8.59 24.52 21.29
CA SER A 324 -9.30 23.42 20.64
C SER A 324 -9.99 22.48 21.65
N PRO A 325 -11.15 21.89 21.31
CA PRO A 325 -11.84 20.94 22.18
C PRO A 325 -11.00 19.70 22.55
N VAL A 326 -10.10 19.27 21.66
CA VAL A 326 -9.21 18.12 21.92
C VAL A 326 -8.15 18.45 22.97
N VAL A 327 -7.66 19.68 23.01
CA VAL A 327 -6.66 20.10 24.00
C VAL A 327 -7.32 20.50 25.32
N LEU A 328 -8.45 21.18 25.29
CA LEU A 328 -9.20 21.60 26.47
C LEU A 328 -9.99 20.46 27.13
N GLY A 329 -10.31 19.41 26.37
CA GLY A 329 -11.05 18.24 26.82
C GLY A 329 -10.20 17.20 27.58
N PRO A 330 -10.73 15.98 27.74
CA PRO A 330 -10.07 14.92 28.48
C PRO A 330 -8.66 14.58 27.96
N THR A 331 -7.73 14.30 28.85
CA THR A 331 -6.34 14.00 28.49
C THR A 331 -6.19 12.80 27.56
N ALA A 332 -7.08 11.80 27.67
CA ALA A 332 -7.00 10.62 26.80
C ALA A 332 -7.15 10.98 25.31
N ASP A 333 -7.92 12.01 24.96
CA ASP A 333 -8.07 12.43 23.56
C ASP A 333 -6.74 12.84 22.93
N MET A 334 -5.93 13.61 23.67
CA MET A 334 -4.59 13.98 23.24
C MET A 334 -3.64 12.79 23.24
N MET A 335 -3.73 11.91 24.24
CA MET A 335 -2.89 10.72 24.31
C MET A 335 -3.14 9.77 23.14
N HIS A 336 -4.40 9.51 22.79
CA HIS A 336 -4.77 8.77 21.58
C HIS A 336 -4.25 9.49 20.33
N ALA A 337 -4.38 10.82 20.25
CA ALA A 337 -3.91 11.56 19.08
C ALA A 337 -2.41 11.39 18.81
N VAL A 338 -1.58 11.44 19.86
CA VAL A 338 -0.13 11.31 19.71
C VAL A 338 0.34 9.86 19.60
N LEU A 339 -0.32 8.90 20.28
CA LEU A 339 0.09 7.48 20.23
C LEU A 339 -0.44 6.74 19.00
N GLU A 340 -1.62 7.09 18.51
CA GLU A 340 -2.32 6.33 17.47
C GLU A 340 -2.44 7.11 16.15
N GLY A 341 -2.15 8.42 16.17
CA GLY A 341 -2.39 9.32 15.05
C GLY A 341 -3.86 9.76 14.97
N ARG A 342 -4.17 10.65 14.02
CA ARG A 342 -5.55 11.12 13.76
C ARG A 342 -5.79 11.40 12.28
N ALA A 343 -7.07 11.62 11.94
CA ALA A 343 -7.53 12.02 10.62
C ALA A 343 -7.07 11.06 9.51
N ASN A 344 -7.35 9.77 9.70
CA ASN A 344 -7.02 8.70 8.75
C ASN A 344 -5.55 8.71 8.31
N GLY A 345 -4.62 8.92 9.26
CA GLY A 345 -3.18 8.91 9.01
C GLY A 345 -2.58 10.25 8.63
N ALA A 346 -3.38 11.30 8.41
CA ALA A 346 -2.87 12.65 8.12
C ALA A 346 -2.03 13.23 9.26
N MET A 347 -2.39 12.92 10.52
CA MET A 347 -1.50 13.09 11.66
C MET A 347 -0.84 11.73 11.96
N PRO A 348 0.48 11.60 11.81
CA PRO A 348 1.16 10.34 12.07
C PRO A 348 1.11 10.00 13.57
N ALA A 349 1.19 8.71 13.88
CA ALA A 349 1.43 8.23 15.24
C ALA A 349 2.89 8.49 15.64
N TRP A 350 3.12 8.91 16.89
CA TRP A 350 4.43 9.27 17.43
C TRP A 350 4.96 8.23 18.41
N LYS A 351 4.74 6.94 18.09
CA LYS A 351 5.12 5.81 18.96
C LYS A 351 6.63 5.74 19.24
N GLN A 352 7.45 6.33 18.37
CA GLN A 352 8.90 6.42 18.48
C GLN A 352 9.40 7.44 19.50
N LEU A 353 8.56 8.39 19.95
CA LEU A 353 8.91 9.29 21.04
C LEU A 353 8.85 8.53 22.38
N SER A 354 9.72 8.90 23.31
CA SER A 354 9.68 8.36 24.68
C SER A 354 8.41 8.77 25.41
N ASP A 355 8.04 8.02 26.45
CA ASP A 355 6.86 8.33 27.27
C ASP A 355 6.96 9.72 27.92
N THR A 356 8.16 10.15 28.25
CA THR A 356 8.40 11.51 28.77
C THR A 356 8.24 12.58 27.69
N GLU A 357 8.71 12.35 26.47
CA GLU A 357 8.53 13.31 25.38
C GLU A 357 7.05 13.46 25.01
N LEU A 358 6.31 12.35 25.00
CA LEU A 358 4.85 12.35 24.79
C LEU A 358 4.12 13.07 25.94
N ALA A 359 4.47 12.75 27.20
CA ALA A 359 3.95 13.45 28.37
C ALA A 359 4.23 14.95 28.32
N ALA A 360 5.45 15.33 27.94
CA ALA A 360 5.90 16.71 27.85
C ALA A 360 5.12 17.48 26.77
N VAL A 361 5.00 16.94 25.56
CA VAL A 361 4.34 17.66 24.46
C VAL A 361 2.83 17.83 24.70
N VAL A 362 2.17 16.83 25.29
CA VAL A 362 0.76 16.95 25.68
C VAL A 362 0.59 17.98 26.81
N THR A 363 1.46 17.94 27.82
CA THR A 363 1.47 18.92 28.92
C THR A 363 1.69 20.33 28.40
N PHE A 364 2.65 20.52 27.48
CA PHE A 364 2.90 21.80 26.83
C PHE A 364 1.66 22.30 26.09
N ALA A 365 1.07 21.51 25.19
CA ALA A 365 -0.10 21.93 24.42
C ALA A 365 -1.28 22.34 25.33
N LYS A 366 -1.49 21.61 26.43
CA LYS A 366 -2.54 21.89 27.43
C LYS A 366 -2.30 23.15 28.26
N ASN A 367 -1.07 23.63 28.37
CA ASN A 367 -0.70 24.76 29.25
C ASN A 367 -0.05 25.93 28.50
N HIS A 368 -0.05 25.90 27.18
CA HIS A 368 0.51 26.95 26.35
C HIS A 368 -0.59 27.67 25.56
N TRP A 369 -0.22 28.81 24.95
CA TRP A 369 -1.13 29.72 24.27
C TRP A 369 -2.33 30.12 25.16
N SER A 370 -3.57 30.03 24.67
CA SER A 370 -4.78 30.31 25.43
C SER A 370 -5.30 29.12 26.25
N ASN A 371 -4.71 27.93 26.13
CA ASN A 371 -5.27 26.72 26.72
C ASN A 371 -5.17 26.69 28.25
N GLN A 372 -4.01 27.05 28.81
CA GLN A 372 -3.76 27.28 30.25
C GLN A 372 -4.55 26.38 31.23
N THR A 373 -4.68 25.08 30.94
CA THR A 373 -5.61 24.19 31.66
C THR A 373 -5.14 23.80 33.07
N GLY A 374 -3.85 24.03 33.39
CA GLY A 374 -3.18 23.54 34.59
C GLY A 374 -2.93 22.03 34.60
N GLN A 375 -3.33 21.30 33.55
CA GLN A 375 -3.28 19.85 33.52
C GLN A 375 -1.89 19.33 33.18
N LEU A 376 -1.35 18.51 34.07
CA LEU A 376 -0.06 17.86 33.94
C LEU A 376 -0.24 16.40 33.52
N VAL A 377 0.52 15.95 32.52
CA VAL A 377 0.55 14.55 32.10
C VAL A 377 1.89 13.95 32.48
N GLN A 378 1.88 12.84 33.22
CA GLN A 378 3.08 12.13 33.67
C GLN A 378 3.49 11.04 32.67
N PRO A 379 4.80 10.71 32.55
CA PRO A 379 5.27 9.62 31.69
C PRO A 379 4.62 8.27 32.01
N ALA A 380 4.37 7.97 33.30
CA ALA A 380 3.70 6.75 33.73
C ALA A 380 2.30 6.55 33.10
N GLN A 381 1.61 7.64 32.73
CA GLN A 381 0.33 7.55 32.03
C GLN A 381 0.52 7.03 30.59
N PHE A 382 1.62 7.40 29.92
CA PHE A 382 1.95 6.88 28.59
C PHE A 382 2.44 5.44 28.63
N VAL A 383 3.18 5.05 29.67
CA VAL A 383 3.51 3.63 29.92
C VAL A 383 2.23 2.79 30.02
N ALA A 384 1.26 3.25 30.82
CA ALA A 384 -0.03 2.57 30.96
C ALA A 384 -0.83 2.55 29.64
N ALA A 385 -0.84 3.67 28.90
CA ALA A 385 -1.55 3.79 27.64
C ALA A 385 -1.00 2.87 26.55
N ARG A 386 0.32 2.65 26.50
CA ARG A 386 0.94 1.65 25.60
C ARG A 386 0.51 0.22 25.93
N GLY A 387 0.18 -0.05 27.20
CA GLY A 387 -0.46 -1.28 27.66
C GLY A 387 -1.99 -1.31 27.47
N GLY A 388 -2.57 -0.33 26.75
CA GLY A 388 -4.01 -0.24 26.47
C GLY A 388 -4.84 0.45 27.56
N LYS A 389 -4.22 1.02 28.60
CA LYS A 389 -4.92 1.68 29.71
C LYS A 389 -4.78 3.20 29.62
N PHE A 390 -5.78 3.84 29.04
CA PHE A 390 -5.86 5.31 28.94
C PHE A 390 -6.57 5.92 30.17
N PRO A 391 -6.32 7.20 30.50
CA PRO A 391 -7.07 7.91 31.54
C PRO A 391 -8.58 7.97 31.25
N GLU A 392 -9.39 8.10 32.29
CA GLU A 392 -10.84 8.20 32.14
C GLU A 392 -11.26 9.49 31.41
N GLY A 393 -12.22 9.34 30.50
CA GLY A 393 -12.73 10.42 29.64
C GLY A 393 -11.86 10.62 28.38
N GLY A 394 -12.51 10.68 27.22
CA GLY A 394 -11.90 10.80 25.89
C GLY A 394 -12.23 9.60 25.02
N GLY A 395 -12.27 9.80 23.71
CA GLY A 395 -12.51 8.75 22.73
C GLY A 395 -11.19 8.15 22.24
N SER A 396 -11.08 6.82 22.26
CA SER A 396 -10.01 6.14 21.51
C SER A 396 -10.07 6.56 20.05
N ALA A 397 -8.92 6.65 19.36
CA ALA A 397 -9.00 6.60 17.91
C ALA A 397 -9.69 5.27 17.59
N ALA A 398 -10.86 5.32 16.95
CA ALA A 398 -11.48 4.10 16.46
C ALA A 398 -10.38 3.35 15.66
N PRO A 399 -10.23 2.02 15.85
CA PRO A 399 -9.32 1.26 15.00
C PRO A 399 -9.62 1.65 13.56
N ALA A 400 -8.57 1.99 12.80
CA ALA A 400 -8.71 2.57 11.47
C ALA A 400 -9.83 1.85 10.72
N ALA A 401 -10.95 2.55 10.50
CA ALA A 401 -11.90 2.12 9.51
C ALA A 401 -11.11 2.04 8.19
N PRO A 402 -11.29 0.99 7.38
CA PRO A 402 -10.66 0.93 6.07
C PRO A 402 -10.96 2.24 5.34
N ALA A 403 -9.93 2.83 4.73
CA ALA A 403 -10.01 4.12 4.08
C ALA A 403 -11.22 4.18 3.14
N ALA A 404 -12.20 5.03 3.47
CA ALA A 404 -13.12 5.56 2.48
C ALA A 404 -12.43 6.78 1.85
N ASP A 405 -12.39 6.77 0.52
CA ASP A 405 -11.73 7.75 -0.33
C ASP A 405 -11.99 9.20 0.09
N SER A 406 -10.93 9.97 -0.02
CA SER A 406 -10.91 11.42 0.12
C SER A 406 -11.92 12.11 -0.78
N ALA A 407 -12.74 12.97 -0.18
CA ALA A 407 -12.87 14.35 -0.67
C ALA A 407 -13.15 15.30 0.52
N VAL A 408 -12.29 16.30 0.65
CA VAL A 408 -12.38 17.49 1.53
C VAL A 408 -12.39 18.70 0.58
N PRO A 409 -12.92 19.91 0.90
CA PRO A 409 -13.60 20.39 2.11
C PRO A 409 -14.92 21.14 1.86
N ALA A 410 -15.68 21.40 2.91
CA ALA A 410 -16.58 22.57 2.98
C ALA A 410 -15.88 23.71 3.74
N GLN A 411 -15.78 24.88 3.12
CA GLN A 411 -15.55 26.17 3.79
C GLN A 411 -16.84 26.98 3.78
N GLY A 412 -17.17 27.57 4.94
CA GLY A 412 -17.85 28.87 5.02
C GLY A 412 -19.36 28.87 4.81
N ALA A 413 -20.07 29.08 5.91
CA ALA A 413 -21.52 29.28 5.97
C ALA A 413 -22.01 30.39 5.02
N ALA A 414 -22.90 30.02 4.10
CA ALA A 414 -24.09 30.76 3.71
C ALA A 414 -25.04 29.82 2.96
N ALA A 415 -26.26 29.64 3.49
CA ALA A 415 -27.50 29.22 2.84
C ALA A 415 -27.50 28.13 1.71
N ALA A 416 -28.31 27.09 1.94
CA ALA A 416 -29.00 26.21 0.98
C ALA A 416 -28.31 24.90 0.50
N ALA A 417 -28.92 23.78 0.94
CA ALA A 417 -29.09 22.43 0.34
C ALA A 417 -28.03 21.77 -0.57
N SER A 418 -27.65 20.53 -0.25
CA SER A 418 -27.33 19.47 -1.25
C SER A 418 -27.62 18.07 -0.68
N ASP A 419 -28.63 17.38 -1.24
CA ASP A 419 -29.28 16.20 -0.66
C ASP A 419 -29.32 15.03 -1.69
N ALA A 420 -28.24 14.80 -2.44
CA ALA A 420 -28.20 13.85 -3.57
C ALA A 420 -27.47 12.51 -3.27
N GLY A 421 -27.45 12.05 -2.01
CA GLY A 421 -26.74 10.84 -1.61
C GLY A 421 -27.48 9.54 -1.98
N PRO A 422 -26.80 8.37 -2.04
CA PRO A 422 -27.47 7.08 -2.21
C PRO A 422 -28.36 6.80 -1.00
N TYR A 423 -29.65 6.58 -1.23
CA TYR A 423 -30.57 6.17 -0.15
C TYR A 423 -30.52 4.65 -0.02
N GLN A 424 -30.24 4.16 1.19
CA GLN A 424 -30.13 2.73 1.45
C GLN A 424 -31.35 2.22 2.21
N VAL A 425 -31.91 1.11 1.73
CA VAL A 425 -33.09 0.47 2.33
C VAL A 425 -32.70 -0.92 2.80
N PHE A 426 -32.77 -1.18 4.10
CA PHE A 426 -32.37 -2.46 4.69
C PHE A 426 -33.57 -3.39 4.92
N PHE A 427 -33.31 -4.69 4.89
CA PHE A 427 -34.30 -5.74 5.04
C PHE A 427 -33.90 -6.73 6.14
N GLU A 428 -34.93 -7.29 6.77
CA GLU A 428 -34.80 -8.44 7.64
C GLU A 428 -34.37 -9.70 6.87
N THR A 429 -33.73 -10.62 7.59
CA THR A 429 -33.21 -11.88 7.02
C THR A 429 -34.33 -12.70 6.37
N GLY A 430 -34.13 -13.12 5.12
CA GLY A 430 -35.09 -13.94 4.38
C GLY A 430 -36.41 -13.25 4.00
N LYS A 431 -36.51 -11.92 4.16
CA LYS A 431 -37.74 -11.16 3.86
C LYS A 431 -37.53 -10.12 2.75
N SER A 432 -38.58 -9.88 1.98
CA SER A 432 -38.69 -8.80 0.97
C SER A 432 -39.73 -7.72 1.35
N VAL A 433 -40.34 -7.83 2.53
CA VAL A 433 -41.31 -6.87 3.05
C VAL A 433 -40.59 -5.67 3.68
N LEU A 434 -41.07 -4.45 3.39
CA LEU A 434 -40.56 -3.20 3.95
C LEU A 434 -41.15 -2.95 5.34
N ASP A 435 -40.30 -2.97 6.36
CA ASP A 435 -40.66 -2.54 7.72
C ASP A 435 -40.80 -1.00 7.81
N ASP A 436 -41.19 -0.48 8.98
CA ASP A 436 -41.44 0.96 9.17
C ASP A 436 -40.19 1.81 8.89
N LYS A 437 -38.99 1.31 9.21
CA LYS A 437 -37.72 2.02 8.98
C LYS A 437 -37.39 2.05 7.49
N ALA A 438 -37.57 0.92 6.80
CA ALA A 438 -37.38 0.79 5.37
C ALA A 438 -38.38 1.67 4.60
N GLN A 439 -39.65 1.69 5.02
CA GLN A 439 -40.66 2.57 4.42
C GLN A 439 -40.30 4.06 4.61
N ALA A 440 -39.83 4.46 5.79
CA ALA A 440 -39.40 5.84 6.04
C ALA A 440 -38.20 6.24 5.15
N ALA A 441 -37.23 5.34 4.96
CA ALA A 441 -36.09 5.57 4.08
C ALA A 441 -36.50 5.74 2.61
N VAL A 442 -37.43 4.90 2.12
CA VAL A 442 -37.96 5.00 0.75
C VAL A 442 -38.77 6.29 0.57
N LYS A 443 -39.60 6.68 1.54
CA LYS A 443 -40.37 7.93 1.47
C LYS A 443 -39.47 9.16 1.44
N LYS A 444 -38.39 9.17 2.23
CA LYS A 444 -37.37 10.22 2.18
C LYS A 444 -36.69 10.28 0.81
N ALA A 445 -36.36 9.14 0.21
CA ALA A 445 -35.83 9.09 -1.16
C ALA A 445 -36.87 9.63 -2.18
N ALA A 446 -38.14 9.26 -2.03
CA ALA A 446 -39.21 9.72 -2.91
C ALA A 446 -39.40 11.24 -2.87
N GLU A 447 -39.26 11.88 -1.70
CA GLU A 447 -39.31 13.35 -1.58
C GLU A 447 -38.24 14.03 -2.44
N TYR A 448 -37.01 13.51 -2.40
CA TYR A 448 -35.93 14.00 -3.25
C TYR A 448 -36.22 13.79 -4.74
N TRP A 449 -36.61 12.58 -5.13
CA TRP A 449 -36.81 12.23 -6.55
C TRP A 449 -38.07 12.85 -7.19
N LYS A 450 -39.04 13.26 -6.36
CA LYS A 450 -40.17 14.11 -6.79
C LYS A 450 -39.72 15.54 -7.11
N ALA A 451 -38.77 16.07 -6.33
CA ALA A 451 -38.22 17.40 -6.54
C ALA A 451 -37.23 17.45 -7.71
N HIS A 452 -36.61 16.31 -8.07
CA HIS A 452 -35.59 16.21 -9.11
C HIS A 452 -36.08 15.35 -10.27
N LYS A 453 -36.94 15.89 -11.14
CA LYS A 453 -37.67 15.11 -12.16
C LYS A 453 -36.84 14.62 -13.36
N ASP A 454 -35.65 15.20 -13.56
CA ASP A 454 -34.84 14.94 -14.76
C ASP A 454 -33.86 13.75 -14.59
N GLY A 455 -33.71 13.22 -13.38
CA GLY A 455 -32.79 12.10 -13.11
C GLY A 455 -33.45 10.73 -13.31
N LYS A 456 -32.71 9.77 -13.86
CA LYS A 456 -33.05 8.34 -13.80
C LYS A 456 -32.57 7.74 -12.48
N ILE A 457 -33.29 6.75 -11.97
CA ILE A 457 -33.10 6.13 -10.66
C ILE A 457 -32.67 4.69 -10.89
N ALA A 458 -31.55 4.28 -10.32
CA ALA A 458 -31.11 2.89 -10.32
C ALA A 458 -31.39 2.25 -8.96
N LEU A 459 -31.96 1.04 -8.99
CA LEU A 459 -32.17 0.21 -7.81
C LEU A 459 -31.29 -1.04 -7.90
N SER A 460 -30.32 -1.14 -7.01
CA SER A 460 -29.43 -2.32 -6.90
C SER A 460 -29.74 -3.07 -5.59
N GLY A 461 -30.24 -4.31 -5.71
CA GLY A 461 -30.48 -5.19 -4.56
C GLY A 461 -29.26 -6.06 -4.27
N PHE A 462 -28.88 -6.19 -3.00
CA PHE A 462 -27.78 -7.05 -2.57
C PHE A 462 -28.27 -8.43 -2.15
N VAL A 463 -27.50 -9.46 -2.49
CA VAL A 463 -27.81 -10.86 -2.13
C VAL A 463 -27.30 -11.20 -0.73
N ASP A 464 -28.08 -11.97 0.03
CA ASP A 464 -27.70 -12.44 1.37
C ASP A 464 -26.37 -13.23 1.30
N SER A 465 -25.52 -13.01 2.32
CA SER A 465 -24.17 -13.59 2.45
C SER A 465 -24.14 -15.10 2.75
N THR A 466 -25.27 -15.66 3.15
CA THR A 466 -25.43 -17.06 3.55
C THR A 466 -26.67 -17.67 2.92
N GLY A 467 -26.67 -18.97 2.62
CA GLY A 467 -27.82 -19.68 2.05
C GLY A 467 -27.62 -20.11 0.58
N ASN A 468 -28.71 -20.43 -0.10
CA ASN A 468 -28.67 -20.87 -1.50
C ASN A 468 -28.56 -19.65 -2.43
N ALA A 469 -27.55 -19.65 -3.31
CA ALA A 469 -27.22 -18.51 -4.17
C ALA A 469 -28.37 -18.10 -5.11
N ASP A 470 -29.07 -19.05 -5.72
CA ASP A 470 -30.18 -18.76 -6.63
C ASP A 470 -31.36 -18.15 -5.89
N LYS A 471 -31.69 -18.67 -4.70
CA LYS A 471 -32.74 -18.11 -3.83
C LYS A 471 -32.39 -16.71 -3.34
N ASN A 472 -31.12 -16.46 -3.01
CA ASN A 472 -30.66 -15.15 -2.54
C ASN A 472 -30.69 -14.11 -3.68
N ALA A 473 -30.38 -14.52 -4.91
CA ALA A 473 -30.51 -13.67 -6.09
C ALA A 473 -31.98 -13.31 -6.39
N GLU A 474 -32.92 -14.25 -6.28
CA GLU A 474 -34.35 -13.96 -6.42
C GLU A 474 -34.85 -13.04 -5.29
N LEU A 475 -34.45 -13.28 -4.04
CA LEU A 475 -34.83 -12.45 -2.90
C LEU A 475 -34.35 -10.99 -3.06
N ALA A 476 -33.13 -10.77 -3.57
CA ALA A 476 -32.62 -9.45 -3.87
C ALA A 476 -33.44 -8.72 -4.97
N LYS A 477 -33.92 -9.45 -5.99
CA LYS A 477 -34.82 -8.89 -7.01
C LYS A 477 -36.17 -8.50 -6.41
N GLU A 478 -36.74 -9.34 -5.55
CA GLU A 478 -38.01 -9.05 -4.88
C GLU A 478 -37.91 -7.79 -4.01
N ARG A 479 -36.82 -7.62 -3.26
CA ARG A 479 -36.56 -6.42 -2.47
C ARG A 479 -36.47 -5.15 -3.33
N ALA A 480 -35.74 -5.21 -4.45
CA ALA A 480 -35.64 -4.07 -5.36
C ALA A 480 -37.01 -3.71 -5.97
N LYS A 481 -37.85 -4.70 -6.30
CA LYS A 481 -39.24 -4.49 -6.75
C LYS A 481 -40.12 -3.87 -5.67
N ALA A 482 -39.98 -4.29 -4.41
CA ALA A 482 -40.73 -3.72 -3.29
C ALA A 482 -40.38 -2.23 -3.08
N VAL A 483 -39.10 -1.87 -3.20
CA VAL A 483 -38.64 -0.47 -3.15
C VAL A 483 -39.16 0.34 -4.34
N ALA A 484 -39.08 -0.21 -5.56
CA ALA A 484 -39.61 0.44 -6.76
C ALA A 484 -41.10 0.78 -6.61
N LYS A 485 -41.90 -0.21 -6.18
CA LYS A 485 -43.33 -0.04 -5.96
C LYS A 485 -43.63 1.06 -4.95
N LEU A 486 -42.92 1.11 -3.82
CA LEU A 486 -43.15 2.14 -2.82
C LEU A 486 -42.67 3.54 -3.28
N LEU A 487 -41.64 3.64 -4.13
CA LEU A 487 -41.27 4.90 -4.78
C LEU A 487 -42.37 5.39 -5.71
N GLU A 488 -42.96 4.50 -6.52
CA GLU A 488 -44.09 4.79 -7.40
C GLU A 488 -45.32 5.22 -6.62
N ASP A 489 -45.71 4.45 -5.60
CA ASP A 489 -46.82 4.76 -4.70
C ASP A 489 -46.59 6.11 -3.95
N SER A 490 -45.33 6.51 -3.78
CA SER A 490 -44.93 7.79 -3.17
C SER A 490 -44.82 8.96 -4.17
N GLY A 491 -45.14 8.73 -5.45
CA GLY A 491 -45.26 9.74 -6.50
C GLY A 491 -44.05 9.90 -7.43
N VAL A 492 -43.11 8.95 -7.45
CA VAL A 492 -42.01 8.90 -8.42
C VAL A 492 -42.49 8.20 -9.70
N ALA A 493 -42.22 8.76 -10.88
CA ALA A 493 -42.65 8.14 -12.13
C ALA A 493 -41.86 6.84 -12.41
N GLY A 494 -42.57 5.73 -12.60
CA GLY A 494 -41.97 4.39 -12.72
C GLY A 494 -41.07 4.20 -13.96
N ASP A 495 -41.32 4.95 -15.03
CA ASP A 495 -40.47 4.98 -16.24
C ASP A 495 -39.05 5.53 -15.97
N ARG A 496 -38.85 6.16 -14.81
CA ARG A 496 -37.55 6.65 -14.35
C ARG A 496 -36.77 5.63 -13.52
N ILE A 497 -37.39 4.50 -13.15
CA ILE A 497 -36.78 3.50 -12.25
C ILE A 497 -36.20 2.34 -13.06
N GLU A 498 -34.89 2.14 -12.96
CA GLU A 498 -34.15 1.04 -13.54
C GLU A 498 -33.80 0.01 -12.46
N LEU A 499 -34.34 -1.20 -12.58
CA LEU A 499 -33.94 -2.34 -11.74
C LEU A 499 -32.64 -2.94 -12.27
N ARG A 500 -31.59 -2.93 -11.46
CA ARG A 500 -30.29 -3.52 -11.80
C ARG A 500 -30.20 -4.97 -11.36
N LYS A 501 -29.21 -5.67 -11.93
CA LYS A 501 -28.92 -7.07 -11.54
C LYS A 501 -28.51 -7.11 -10.05
N PRO A 502 -28.89 -8.17 -9.31
CA PRO A 502 -28.46 -8.34 -7.94
C PRO A 502 -26.94 -8.30 -7.79
N GLU A 503 -26.48 -7.62 -6.75
CA GLU A 503 -25.06 -7.44 -6.46
C GLU A 503 -24.63 -8.30 -5.27
N THR A 504 -23.40 -8.82 -5.32
CA THR A 504 -22.78 -9.58 -4.23
C THR A 504 -21.84 -8.69 -3.44
N ILE A 505 -21.87 -8.78 -2.11
CA ILE A 505 -20.85 -8.15 -1.27
C ILE A 505 -19.58 -9.02 -1.29
N THR A 506 -18.47 -8.47 -1.78
CA THR A 506 -17.14 -9.06 -1.56
C THR A 506 -16.68 -8.73 -0.13
N ALA A 507 -16.02 -9.69 0.54
CA ALA A 507 -15.78 -9.71 1.98
C ALA A 507 -14.87 -8.59 2.54
N ALA A 508 -15.37 -7.36 2.52
CA ALA A 508 -14.78 -6.17 3.13
C ALA A 508 -15.85 -5.19 3.70
N ALA A 509 -17.08 -5.63 3.94
CA ALA A 509 -18.13 -4.81 4.56
C ALA A 509 -18.77 -5.57 5.74
N GLY A 510 -18.71 -4.98 6.94
CA GLY A 510 -19.21 -5.57 8.17
C GLY A 510 -20.73 -5.78 8.21
N ALA A 511 -21.15 -6.63 9.16
CA ALA A 511 -22.51 -7.02 9.54
C ALA A 511 -23.41 -7.54 8.39
N ASP A 512 -23.98 -8.74 8.55
CA ASP A 512 -24.90 -9.39 7.58
C ASP A 512 -26.03 -8.49 7.06
N GLN A 513 -26.35 -7.41 7.77
CA GLN A 513 -27.33 -6.40 7.37
C GLN A 513 -26.98 -5.71 6.04
N GLN A 514 -25.70 -5.50 5.72
CA GLN A 514 -25.30 -4.87 4.46
C GLN A 514 -25.66 -5.72 3.23
N ALA A 515 -25.63 -7.05 3.40
CA ALA A 515 -25.99 -8.01 2.37
C ALA A 515 -27.51 -8.08 2.12
N ARG A 516 -28.30 -7.35 2.91
CA ARG A 516 -29.77 -7.31 2.84
C ARG A 516 -30.27 -5.89 2.59
N ARG A 517 -29.71 -5.21 1.59
CA ARG A 517 -30.12 -3.84 1.27
C ARG A 517 -30.47 -3.65 -0.20
N VAL A 518 -31.19 -2.58 -0.47
CA VAL A 518 -31.38 -2.00 -1.81
C VAL A 518 -30.85 -0.58 -1.77
N ASP A 519 -29.97 -0.26 -2.71
CA ASP A 519 -29.45 1.09 -2.91
C ASP A 519 -30.31 1.81 -3.96
N ILE A 520 -30.79 3.01 -3.64
CA ILE A 520 -31.51 3.93 -4.53
C ILE A 520 -30.53 5.03 -4.94
N THR A 521 -30.09 5.01 -6.18
CA THR A 521 -29.06 5.94 -6.68
C THR A 521 -29.48 6.61 -7.98
N VAL A 522 -28.72 7.61 -8.42
CA VAL A 522 -28.81 8.09 -9.81
C VAL A 522 -28.36 6.97 -10.75
N ALA A 523 -29.14 6.68 -11.80
CA ALA A 523 -28.68 5.82 -12.88
C ALA A 523 -27.68 6.60 -13.74
N LYS A 524 -26.42 6.14 -13.75
CA LYS A 524 -25.37 6.66 -14.64
C LYS A 524 -25.62 6.29 -16.09
#